data_AF-A0A836TD13-F1
#
_entry.id   AF-A0A836TD13-F1
#
_cell.length_a   1.000
_cell.length_b   1.000
_cell.length_c   1.000
_cell.angle_alpha   90.00
_cell.angle_beta   90.00
_cell.angle_gamma   90.00
#
_symmetry.space_group_name_H-M   'P 1'
#
loop_
_entity.id
_entity.type
_entity.pdbx_description
1 polymer ?
#
loop_
_entity_poly.entity_id
_entity_poly.type
_entity_poly.pdbx_seq_one_letter_code
_entity_poly.pdbx_strand_id
1 'polypeptide(L)'
;MIPDGASVLVLRSVRNWMIRLILENLNKEANVDLLGQNVSAKDLEDLRGLNQIYSYGTGFFSAESMPADLIEKLKNVQYDFVLVPIANNHLQGFQNVLEVAQQIDPENVFYVYPEGRLQLVSDLPVAI
;
A
#
# COMPACT_ATOMS: atom_id res chain seq x y z
N MET A 1 3.99 7.46 -13.82
CA MET A 1 5.35 7.45 -13.27
C MET A 1 5.30 8.23 -11.97
N ILE A 2 5.81 7.69 -10.85
CA ILE A 2 5.82 8.41 -9.56
C ILE A 2 6.87 9.52 -9.61
N PRO A 3 6.54 10.79 -9.33
CA PRO A 3 7.48 11.91 -9.41
C PRO A 3 8.51 11.89 -8.26
N ASP A 4 9.61 12.64 -8.44
CA ASP A 4 10.64 12.81 -7.42
C ASP A 4 10.04 13.47 -6.17
N GLY A 5 10.48 13.05 -4.98
CA GLY A 5 10.00 13.59 -3.71
C GLY A 5 8.60 13.16 -3.28
N ALA A 6 7.87 12.41 -4.11
CA ALA A 6 6.53 11.94 -3.79
C ALA A 6 6.49 11.08 -2.53
N SER A 7 5.46 11.26 -1.70
CA SER A 7 5.16 10.43 -0.55
C SER A 7 4.27 9.27 -0.97
N VAL A 8 4.81 8.05 -0.84
CA VAL A 8 4.15 6.82 -1.30
C VAL A 8 3.97 5.87 -0.14
N LEU A 9 2.75 5.34 0.02
CA LEU A 9 2.49 4.23 0.94
C LEU A 9 2.20 2.95 0.15
N VAL A 10 2.96 1.89 0.42
CA VAL A 10 2.69 0.55 -0.12
C VAL A 10 1.90 -0.26 0.92
N LEU A 11 0.76 -0.83 0.52
CA LEU A 11 0.00 -1.75 1.37
C LEU A 11 0.53 -3.16 1.21
N ARG A 12 1.01 -3.78 2.29
CA ARG A 12 1.46 -5.18 2.31
C ARG A 12 0.25 -6.12 2.36
N SER A 13 -0.52 -6.18 1.28
CA SER A 13 -1.67 -7.09 1.07
C SER A 13 -1.28 -8.42 0.41
N VAL A 14 -0.04 -8.52 -0.10
CA VAL A 14 0.47 -9.66 -0.89
C VAL A 14 1.75 -10.25 -0.29
N ARG A 15 2.31 -11.27 -0.93
CA ARG A 15 3.57 -11.90 -0.51
C ARG A 15 4.76 -10.94 -0.64
N ASN A 16 5.77 -11.12 0.22
CA ASN A 16 6.95 -10.24 0.30
C ASN A 16 7.72 -10.10 -1.02
N TRP A 17 7.74 -11.13 -1.88
CA TRP A 17 8.44 -11.04 -3.17
C TRP A 17 7.88 -9.93 -4.06
N MET A 18 6.55 -9.73 -4.06
CA MET A 18 5.91 -8.70 -4.89
C MET A 18 6.19 -7.30 -4.33
N ILE A 19 6.21 -7.17 -3.01
CA ILE A 19 6.61 -5.91 -2.34
C ILE A 19 8.05 -5.55 -2.72
N ARG A 20 8.96 -6.53 -2.73
CA ARG A 20 10.35 -6.32 -3.15
C ARG A 20 10.43 -5.80 -4.59
N LEU A 21 9.71 -6.43 -5.51
CA LEU A 21 9.67 -5.98 -6.91
C LEU A 21 9.11 -4.56 -7.06
N ILE A 22 8.07 -4.20 -6.28
CA ILE A 22 7.53 -2.84 -6.29
C ILE A 22 8.60 -1.85 -5.84
N LEU A 23 9.24 -2.10 -4.70
CA LEU A 23 10.26 -1.20 -4.14
C LEU A 23 11.49 -1.07 -5.06
N GLU A 24 11.92 -2.15 -5.70
CA GLU A 24 13.05 -2.15 -6.64
C GLU A 24 12.78 -1.33 -7.91
N ASN A 25 11.51 -1.17 -8.30
CA ASN A 25 11.10 -0.47 -9.52
C ASN A 25 10.47 0.90 -9.26
N LEU A 26 10.27 1.29 -8.00
CA LEU A 26 9.82 2.63 -7.65
C LEU A 26 10.94 3.65 -7.88
N ASN A 27 10.53 4.91 -8.04
CA ASN A 27 11.46 6.02 -8.10
C ASN A 27 12.28 6.07 -6.81
N LYS A 28 13.61 6.05 -6.92
CA LYS A 28 14.53 6.05 -5.77
C LYS A 28 14.52 7.36 -4.99
N GLU A 29 14.00 8.42 -5.58
CA GLU A 29 13.84 9.73 -4.94
C GLU A 29 12.47 9.91 -4.28
N ALA A 30 11.57 8.91 -4.37
CA ALA A 30 10.31 8.92 -3.64
C ALA A 30 10.50 8.50 -2.18
N ASN A 31 9.70 9.09 -1.29
CA ASN A 31 9.62 8.72 0.12
C ASN A 31 8.63 7.57 0.27
N VAL A 32 9.14 6.33 0.38
CA VAL A 32 8.28 5.14 0.39
C VAL A 32 8.13 4.57 1.79
N ASP A 33 6.90 4.56 2.29
CA ASP A 33 6.52 3.87 3.52
C ASP A 33 5.78 2.56 3.20
N LEU A 34 5.74 1.65 4.18
CA LEU A 34 5.08 0.35 4.06
C LEU A 34 4.11 0.14 5.23
N LEU A 35 2.87 -0.30 4.95
CA LEU A 35 1.93 -0.78 5.98
C LEU A 35 1.78 -2.30 5.90
N GLY A 36 2.12 -3.03 6.97
CA GLY A 36 2.02 -4.49 7.00
C GLY A 36 1.81 -5.12 8.38
N GLN A 37 1.76 -6.46 8.42
CA GLN A 37 1.64 -7.20 9.69
C GLN A 37 2.96 -7.26 10.44
N ASN A 38 2.90 -7.40 11.78
CA ASN A 38 4.08 -7.54 12.63
C ASN A 38 5.03 -8.64 12.15
N VAL A 39 4.49 -9.80 11.76
CA VAL A 39 5.28 -10.96 11.29
C VAL A 39 5.97 -10.71 9.95
N SER A 40 5.46 -9.78 9.15
CA SER A 40 6.04 -9.42 7.86
C SER A 40 6.98 -8.24 7.95
N ALA A 41 6.85 -7.38 8.97
CA ALA A 41 7.70 -6.21 9.17
C ALA A 41 9.18 -6.62 9.29
N LYS A 42 9.48 -7.63 10.12
CA LYS A 42 10.86 -8.13 10.33
C LYS A 42 11.54 -8.58 9.04
N ASP A 43 10.82 -9.27 8.16
CA ASP A 43 11.37 -9.76 6.88
C ASP A 43 11.64 -8.64 5.86
N LEU A 44 11.18 -7.42 6.16
CA LEU A 44 11.19 -6.27 5.26
C LEU A 44 12.03 -5.10 5.83
N GLU A 45 12.49 -5.18 7.08
CA GLU A 45 13.35 -4.16 7.73
C GLU A 45 14.67 -3.93 6.98
N ASP A 46 15.24 -4.97 6.37
CA ASP A 46 16.49 -4.87 5.59
C ASP A 46 16.30 -4.34 4.16
N LEU A 47 15.07 -3.99 3.76
CA LEU A 47 14.81 -3.49 2.42
C LEU A 47 15.24 -2.04 2.25
N ARG A 48 16.21 -1.84 1.34
CA ARG A 48 16.62 -0.51 0.90
C ARG A 48 15.47 0.18 0.17
N GLY A 49 15.33 1.49 0.40
CA GLY A 49 14.31 2.32 -0.25
C GLY A 49 13.04 2.49 0.57
N LEU A 50 12.92 1.87 1.75
CA LEU A 50 11.86 2.17 2.71
C LEU A 50 12.31 3.26 3.70
N ASN A 51 11.41 4.20 3.95
CA ASN A 51 11.58 5.25 4.96
C ASN A 51 10.99 4.80 6.30
N GLN A 52 9.72 4.37 6.32
CA GLN A 52 9.08 3.83 7.52
C GLN A 52 8.32 2.53 7.25
N ILE A 53 8.29 1.65 8.26
CA ILE A 53 7.42 0.47 8.28
C ILE A 53 6.40 0.64 9.40
N TYR A 54 5.14 0.71 9.03
CA TYR A 54 4.01 0.71 9.92
C TYR A 54 3.48 -0.70 10.09
N SER A 55 3.04 -1.01 11.32
CA SER A 55 2.32 -2.24 11.55
C SER A 55 0.96 -2.05 12.19
N TYR A 56 -0.01 -2.78 11.64
CA TYR A 56 -1.36 -2.88 12.19
C TYR A 56 -1.52 -4.02 13.21
N GLY A 57 -0.42 -4.68 13.58
CA GLY A 57 -0.41 -5.71 14.61
C GLY A 57 -0.59 -7.13 14.06
N THR A 58 -1.40 -7.92 14.75
CA THR A 58 -1.70 -9.33 14.44
C THR A 58 -3.14 -9.46 14.01
N GLY A 59 -3.41 -9.95 12.79
CA GLY A 59 -4.78 -10.10 12.31
C GLY A 59 -4.90 -10.01 10.80
N PHE A 60 -6.14 -10.07 10.31
CA PHE A 60 -6.45 -9.86 8.90
C PHE A 60 -6.30 -8.39 8.52
N PHE A 61 -6.00 -8.12 7.25
CA PHE A 61 -5.95 -6.76 6.73
C PHE A 61 -7.38 -6.28 6.49
N SER A 62 -7.94 -5.47 7.39
CA SER A 62 -9.26 -4.86 7.21
C SER A 62 -9.38 -3.49 7.87
N ALA A 63 -10.27 -2.66 7.34
CA ALA A 63 -10.60 -1.36 7.89
C ALA A 63 -11.13 -1.44 9.33
N GLU A 64 -11.89 -2.48 9.65
CA GLU A 64 -12.48 -2.70 10.98
C GLU A 64 -11.44 -3.08 12.05
N SER A 65 -10.34 -3.69 11.65
CA SER A 65 -9.30 -4.17 12.58
C SER A 65 -8.11 -3.22 12.69
N MET A 66 -8.08 -2.15 11.88
CA MET A 66 -6.99 -1.20 11.88
C MET A 66 -7.04 -0.33 13.16
N PRO A 67 -5.92 -0.20 13.90
CA PRO A 67 -5.85 0.71 15.03
C PRO A 67 -6.17 2.15 14.60
N ALA A 68 -7.06 2.83 15.33
CA ALA A 68 -7.53 4.17 14.96
C ALA A 68 -6.40 5.21 14.98
N ASP A 69 -5.49 5.10 15.96
CA ASP A 69 -4.28 5.92 16.07
C ASP A 69 -3.33 5.70 14.88
N LEU A 70 -3.28 4.48 14.35
CA LEU A 70 -2.50 4.18 13.16
C LEU A 70 -3.09 4.84 11.90
N ILE A 71 -4.41 4.74 11.71
CA ILE A 71 -5.08 5.41 10.59
C ILE A 71 -4.89 6.93 10.67
N GLU A 72 -5.07 7.53 11.85
CA GLU A 72 -4.86 8.96 12.05
C GLU A 72 -3.42 9.36 11.72
N LYS A 73 -2.44 8.57 12.18
CA LYS A 73 -1.02 8.79 11.87
C LYS A 73 -0.76 8.74 10.37
N LEU A 74 -1.26 7.73 9.67
CA LEU A 74 -1.07 7.58 8.22
C LEU A 74 -1.76 8.69 7.44
N LYS A 75 -2.97 9.09 7.86
CA LYS A 75 -3.69 10.21 7.26
C LYS A 75 -2.91 11.52 7.39
N ASN A 76 -2.30 11.78 8.55
CA ASN A 76 -1.51 12.99 8.77
C ASN A 76 -0.24 13.09 7.92
N VAL A 77 0.22 11.99 7.31
CA VAL A 77 1.35 12.01 6.35
C VAL A 77 0.95 12.67 5.03
N GLN A 78 -0.33 12.62 4.65
CA GLN A 78 -0.84 13.16 3.38
C GLN A 78 -0.11 12.55 2.17
N TYR A 79 -0.25 11.24 1.99
CA TYR A 79 0.40 10.52 0.88
C TYR A 79 -0.14 10.97 -0.48
N ASP A 80 0.76 11.25 -1.43
CA ASP A 80 0.42 11.50 -2.83
C ASP A 80 -0.14 10.22 -3.48
N PHE A 81 0.43 9.06 -3.10
CA PHE A 81 0.09 7.77 -3.69
C PHE A 81 -0.05 6.68 -2.63
N VAL A 82 -1.16 5.93 -2.67
CA VAL A 82 -1.28 4.61 -2.04
C VAL A 82 -1.24 3.54 -3.11
N LEU A 83 -0.30 2.61 -2.98
CA LEU A 83 -0.15 1.46 -3.85
C LEU A 83 -0.78 0.24 -3.20
N VAL A 84 -1.71 -0.39 -3.92
CA VAL A 84 -2.44 -1.61 -3.54
C VAL A 84 -1.98 -2.75 -4.45
N PRO A 85 -0.98 -3.54 -4.03
CA PRO A 85 -0.57 -4.71 -4.77
C PRO A 85 -1.70 -5.74 -4.82
N ILE A 86 -1.92 -6.34 -5.98
CA ILE A 86 -2.93 -7.38 -6.19
C ILE A 86 -2.27 -8.62 -6.80
N ALA A 87 -2.38 -9.77 -6.13
CA ALA A 87 -1.72 -11.01 -6.55
C ALA A 87 -2.57 -11.86 -7.51
N ASN A 88 -3.89 -11.64 -7.54
CA ASN A 88 -4.84 -12.36 -8.39
C ASN A 88 -5.71 -11.34 -9.13
N ASN A 89 -6.06 -11.63 -10.39
CA ASN A 89 -6.91 -10.76 -11.22
C ASN A 89 -8.37 -10.67 -10.74
N HIS A 90 -8.73 -11.36 -9.66
CA HIS A 90 -10.05 -11.30 -9.04
C HIS A 90 -10.06 -10.24 -7.92
N LEU A 91 -10.47 -9.02 -8.26
CA LEU A 91 -10.49 -7.85 -7.36
C LEU A 91 -11.42 -8.01 -6.14
N GLN A 92 -12.39 -8.93 -6.19
CA GLN A 92 -13.34 -9.17 -5.08
C GLN A 92 -12.66 -9.44 -3.73
N GLY A 93 -11.45 -10.03 -3.73
CA GLY A 93 -10.71 -10.31 -2.49
C GLY A 93 -10.00 -9.10 -1.86
N PHE A 94 -9.97 -7.95 -2.53
CA PHE A 94 -9.17 -6.79 -2.12
C PHE A 94 -10.00 -5.60 -1.61
N GLN A 95 -11.32 -5.77 -1.48
CA GLN A 95 -12.22 -4.73 -0.97
C GLN A 95 -11.78 -4.18 0.40
N ASN A 96 -11.45 -5.07 1.34
CA ASN A 96 -10.95 -4.67 2.67
C ASN A 96 -9.67 -3.82 2.59
N VAL A 97 -8.81 -4.09 1.59
CA VAL A 97 -7.55 -3.37 1.40
C VAL A 97 -7.83 -1.97 0.85
N LEU A 98 -8.79 -1.88 -0.07
CA LEU A 98 -9.22 -0.61 -0.62
C LEU A 98 -9.89 0.27 0.43
N GLU A 99 -10.72 -0.30 1.31
CA GLU A 99 -11.36 0.45 2.40
C GLU A 99 -10.33 1.08 3.35
N VAL A 100 -9.26 0.35 3.66
CA VAL A 100 -8.12 0.91 4.42
C VAL A 100 -7.45 2.04 3.63
N ALA A 101 -7.19 1.85 2.33
CA ALA A 101 -6.59 2.90 1.50
C ALA A 101 -7.44 4.18 1.50
N GLN A 102 -8.77 4.03 1.47
CA GLN A 102 -9.72 5.16 1.51
C GLN A 102 -9.72 5.87 2.87
N GLN A 103 -9.57 5.16 3.99
CA GLN A 103 -9.46 5.78 5.32
C GLN A 103 -8.22 6.65 5.48
N ILE A 104 -7.14 6.32 4.77
CA ILE A 104 -5.87 7.06 4.76
C ILE A 104 -5.99 8.37 3.96
N ASP A 105 -6.98 8.47 3.06
CA ASP A 105 -7.32 9.68 2.30
C ASP A 105 -6.15 10.25 1.46
N PRO A 106 -5.50 9.44 0.59
CA PRO A 106 -4.42 9.89 -0.28
C PRO A 106 -4.96 10.63 -1.51
N GLU A 107 -4.09 11.36 -2.23
CA GLU A 107 -4.48 12.00 -3.48
C GLU A 107 -4.86 10.96 -4.56
N ASN A 108 -4.10 9.86 -4.65
CA ASN A 108 -4.32 8.82 -5.63
C ASN A 108 -4.15 7.42 -5.04
N VAL A 109 -5.03 6.49 -5.42
CA VAL A 109 -4.91 5.06 -5.10
C VAL A 109 -4.70 4.27 -6.38
N PHE A 110 -3.64 3.47 -6.44
CA PHE A 110 -3.32 2.62 -7.59
C PHE A 110 -3.36 1.14 -7.22
N TYR A 111 -3.99 0.32 -8.05
CA TYR A 111 -3.70 -1.10 -8.10
C TYR A 111 -2.35 -1.33 -8.78
N VAL A 112 -1.55 -2.22 -8.20
CA VAL A 112 -0.29 -2.70 -8.79
C VAL A 112 -0.45 -4.17 -9.11
N TYR A 113 -0.51 -4.48 -10.40
CA TYR A 113 -0.63 -5.85 -10.89
C TYR A 113 0.74 -6.56 -10.93
N PRO A 114 0.79 -7.91 -10.91
CA PRO A 114 2.05 -8.66 -10.91
C PRO A 114 2.93 -8.40 -12.14
N GLU A 115 2.33 -8.06 -13.28
CA GLU A 115 3.01 -7.66 -14.50
C GLU A 115 3.58 -6.23 -14.48
N GLY A 116 3.44 -5.51 -13.36
CA GLY A 116 3.93 -4.13 -13.19
C GLY A 116 3.00 -3.06 -13.74
N ARG A 117 1.80 -3.44 -14.21
CA ARG A 117 0.77 -2.48 -14.62
C ARG A 117 0.23 -1.73 -13.40
N LEU A 118 0.15 -0.41 -13.53
CA LEU A 118 -0.57 0.46 -12.60
C LEU A 118 -1.95 0.78 -13.16
N GLN A 119 -2.96 0.76 -12.30
CA GLN A 119 -4.32 1.19 -12.64
C GLN A 119 -4.88 2.05 -11.52
N LEU A 120 -5.32 3.27 -11.86
CA LEU A 120 -5.95 4.15 -10.89
C LEU A 120 -7.30 3.55 -10.48
N VAL A 121 -7.59 3.53 -9.17
CA VAL A 121 -8.84 2.92 -8.68
C VAL A 121 -10.06 3.66 -9.22
N SER A 122 -10.01 4.99 -9.35
CA SER A 122 -11.12 5.79 -9.87
C SER A 122 -11.45 5.52 -11.34
N ASP A 123 -10.54 4.90 -12.10
CA ASP A 123 -10.78 4.51 -13.49
C ASP A 123 -11.59 3.21 -13.61
N LEU A 124 -11.82 2.51 -12.49
CA LEU A 124 -12.67 1.33 -12.51
C LEU A 124 -14.15 1.71 -12.64
N PRO A 125 -14.91 1.00 -13.48
CA PRO A 125 -16.35 1.16 -13.47
C PRO A 125 -16.89 0.83 -12.08
N VAL A 126 -17.67 1.74 -11.51
CA VAL A 126 -18.46 1.45 -10.30
C VAL A 126 -19.33 0.26 -10.65
N ALA A 127 -19.12 -0.87 -9.97
CA ALA A 127 -20.04 -2.00 -10.07
C ALA A 127 -21.38 -1.53 -9.48
N ILE A 128 -22.35 -1.27 -10.37
CA ILE A 128 -23.75 -0.98 -10.03
C ILE A 128 -24.46 -2.28 -9.74
#